data_AF-A0A143XA60-F1
#
_entry.id   AF-A0A143XA60-F1
#
_cell.length_a   1.000
_cell.length_b   1.000
_cell.length_c   1.000
_cell.angle_alpha   90.00
_cell.angle_beta   90.00
_cell.angle_gamma   90.00
#
_symmetry.space_group_name_H-M   'P 1'
#
loop_
_entity.id
_entity.type
_entity.pdbx_description
1 polymer ?
#
loop_
_entity_poly.entity_id
_entity_poly.type
_entity_poly.pdbx_seq_one_letter_code
_entity_poly.pdbx_strand_id
1 'polypeptide(L)'
;MKKLLDEFKEFIMRGNVLDLSVGVVIGSAFTAIVNGIVDGLITPLIGLVVGLISGGTDLESSLSVLDWAPINGVTFSFGSVLSALITFLITGFVLFLIVKAVNTAQRKVVKKEEELEAEAPQCPYCKQAVAEGATRCPHCTSELPEPARSRLPEIATA
;
A
#
# COMPACT_ATOMS: atom_id res chain seq x y z
N MET A 1 -41.06 3.78 3.19
CA MET A 1 -39.71 4.35 3.44
C MET A 1 -38.85 3.46 4.34
N LYS A 2 -39.35 2.89 5.45
CA LYS A 2 -38.54 1.97 6.30
C LYS A 2 -37.94 0.77 5.54
N LYS A 3 -38.72 0.10 4.67
CA LYS A 3 -38.23 -1.03 3.85
C LYS A 3 -37.01 -0.71 2.97
N LEU A 4 -36.99 0.45 2.31
CA LEU A 4 -35.85 0.84 1.46
C LEU A 4 -34.60 1.16 2.27
N LEU A 5 -34.75 1.71 3.48
CA LEU A 5 -33.61 1.96 4.38
C LEU A 5 -33.05 0.65 4.94
N ASP A 6 -33.91 -0.32 5.23
CA ASP A 6 -33.50 -1.65 5.67
C ASP A 6 -32.78 -2.41 4.53
N GLU A 7 -33.32 -2.38 3.32
CA GLU A 7 -32.68 -2.96 2.11
C GLU A 7 -31.35 -2.26 1.77
N PHE A 8 -31.27 -0.94 1.94
CA PHE A 8 -30.05 -0.16 1.72
C PHE A 8 -28.98 -0.45 2.78
N LYS A 9 -29.39 -0.59 4.05
CA LYS A 9 -28.50 -1.01 5.13
C LYS A 9 -27.96 -2.40 4.85
N GLU A 10 -28.82 -3.34 4.46
CA GLU A 10 -28.42 -4.72 4.13
C GLU A 10 -27.51 -4.79 2.90
N PHE A 11 -27.67 -3.87 1.95
CA PHE A 11 -26.76 -3.70 0.82
C PHE A 11 -25.38 -3.16 1.25
N ILE A 12 -25.32 -2.13 2.08
CA ILE A 12 -24.05 -1.56 2.57
C ILE A 12 -23.33 -2.55 3.49
N MET A 13 -24.05 -3.32 4.31
CA MET A 13 -23.45 -4.30 5.21
C MET A 13 -22.77 -5.47 4.47
N ARG A 14 -22.86 -5.54 3.14
CA ARG A 14 -22.02 -6.43 2.34
C ARG A 14 -20.57 -5.93 2.40
N GLY A 15 -19.72 -6.62 3.17
CA GLY A 15 -18.32 -6.24 3.42
C GLY A 15 -17.53 -5.88 2.14
N ASN A 16 -17.73 -6.62 1.05
CA ASN A 16 -17.07 -6.33 -0.24
C ASN A 16 -17.40 -4.93 -0.82
N VAL A 17 -18.58 -4.38 -0.54
CA VAL A 17 -18.97 -3.03 -0.99
C VAL A 17 -18.32 -1.97 -0.11
N LEU A 18 -18.28 -2.19 1.20
CA LEU A 18 -17.65 -1.27 2.15
C LEU A 18 -16.15 -1.17 1.92
N ASP A 19 -15.46 -2.30 1.78
CA ASP A 19 -14.01 -2.32 1.58
C ASP A 19 -13.60 -1.63 0.28
N LEU A 20 -14.35 -1.87 -0.80
CA LEU A 20 -14.13 -1.22 -2.08
C LEU A 20 -14.43 0.29 -2.02
N SER A 21 -15.50 0.69 -1.32
CA SER A 21 -15.87 2.10 -1.13
C SER A 21 -14.81 2.86 -0.34
N VAL A 22 -14.32 2.28 0.76
CA VAL A 22 -13.26 2.86 1.59
C VAL A 22 -11.97 3.00 0.78
N GLY A 23 -11.61 1.98 0.00
CA GLY A 23 -10.45 2.02 -0.90
C GLY A 23 -10.50 3.16 -1.91
N VAL A 24 -11.67 3.40 -2.54
CA VAL A 24 -11.84 4.50 -3.52
C VAL A 24 -11.73 5.87 -2.85
N VAL A 25 -12.38 6.06 -1.69
CA VAL A 25 -12.34 7.34 -0.97
C VAL A 25 -10.92 7.68 -0.52
N ILE A 26 -10.22 6.73 0.11
CA ILE A 26 -8.84 6.92 0.56
C ILE A 26 -7.91 7.14 -0.64
N GLY A 27 -8.08 6.37 -1.72
CA GLY A 27 -7.30 6.54 -2.95
C GLY A 27 -7.46 7.93 -3.57
N SER A 28 -8.68 8.48 -3.60
CA SER A 28 -8.93 9.82 -4.12
C SER A 28 -8.29 10.91 -3.24
N ALA A 29 -8.36 10.77 -1.91
CA ALA A 29 -7.76 11.71 -0.96
C ALA A 29 -6.23 11.72 -1.07
N PHE A 30 -5.60 10.55 -1.17
CA PHE A 30 -4.15 10.46 -1.35
C PHE A 30 -3.70 11.08 -2.68
N THR A 31 -4.43 10.84 -3.76
CA THR A 31 -4.14 11.44 -5.06
C THR A 31 -4.20 12.97 -4.97
N ALA A 32 -5.18 13.53 -4.27
CA ALA A 32 -5.29 14.97 -4.05
C ALA A 32 -4.10 15.56 -3.26
N ILE A 33 -3.61 14.86 -2.23
CA ILE A 33 -2.43 15.28 -1.46
C ILE A 33 -1.20 15.31 -2.35
N VAL A 34 -0.98 14.26 -3.14
CA VAL A 34 0.18 14.18 -4.03
C VAL A 34 0.10 15.27 -5.09
N ASN A 35 -1.06 15.47 -5.72
CA ASN A 35 -1.25 16.55 -6.69
C ASN A 35 -1.00 17.93 -6.06
N GLY A 36 -1.49 18.18 -4.84
CA GLY A 36 -1.23 19.44 -4.14
C GLY A 36 0.27 19.70 -3.88
N ILE A 37 1.06 18.67 -3.60
CA ILE A 37 2.51 18.79 -3.46
C ILE A 37 3.17 19.05 -4.82
N VAL A 38 2.75 18.35 -5.85
CA VAL A 38 3.34 18.50 -7.18
C VAL A 38 3.01 19.87 -7.76
N ASP A 39 1.74 20.27 -7.75
CA ASP A 39 1.28 21.55 -8.25
C ASP A 39 1.83 22.72 -7.42
N GLY A 40 1.92 22.56 -6.09
CA GLY A 40 2.36 23.61 -5.17
C GLY A 40 3.87 23.78 -5.07
N LEU A 41 4.67 22.74 -5.32
CA LEU A 41 6.12 22.78 -5.12
C LEU A 41 6.90 22.41 -6.39
N ILE A 42 6.54 21.32 -7.05
CA ILE A 42 7.32 20.76 -8.15
C ILE A 42 7.11 21.56 -9.44
N THR A 43 5.87 21.87 -9.79
CA THR A 43 5.52 22.67 -10.98
C THR A 43 6.17 24.05 -10.97
N PRO A 44 6.11 24.87 -9.90
CA PRO A 44 6.82 26.15 -9.86
C PRO A 44 8.34 26.00 -9.85
N LEU A 45 8.89 24.93 -9.25
CA LEU A 45 10.33 24.68 -9.25
C LEU A 45 10.85 24.33 -10.66
N ILE A 46 10.10 23.52 -11.41
CA ILE A 46 10.39 23.22 -12.83
C ILE A 46 10.26 24.49 -13.66
N GLY A 47 9.21 25.28 -13.43
CA GLY A 47 9.01 26.57 -14.11
C GLY A 47 10.20 27.52 -13.90
N LEU A 48 10.74 27.60 -12.68
CA LEU A 48 11.89 28.42 -12.36
C LEU A 48 13.19 27.91 -13.00
N VAL A 49 13.41 26.60 -13.02
CA VAL A 49 14.59 25.99 -13.67
C VAL A 49 14.54 26.19 -15.20
N VAL A 50 13.37 26.00 -15.81
CA VAL A 50 13.17 26.27 -17.25
C VAL A 50 13.33 27.77 -17.54
N GLY A 51 12.78 28.65 -16.70
CA GLY A 51 12.95 30.10 -16.83
C GLY A 51 14.41 30.56 -16.72
N LEU A 52 15.20 29.95 -15.83
CA LEU A 52 16.65 30.21 -15.71
C LEU A 52 17.45 29.72 -16.91
N ILE A 53 17.06 28.61 -17.54
CA ILE A 53 17.71 28.08 -18.75
C ILE A 53 17.28 28.87 -20.01
N SER A 54 16.09 29.49 -19.98
CA SER A 54 15.48 30.21 -21.11
C SER A 54 15.63 31.74 -21.05
N GLY A 55 16.03 32.31 -19.91
CA GLY A 55 16.23 33.75 -19.70
C GLY A 55 14.95 34.57 -19.47
N GLY A 56 13.81 33.94 -19.15
CA GLY A 56 12.52 34.61 -18.90
C GLY A 56 12.12 34.55 -17.43
N THR A 57 11.79 35.70 -16.83
CA THR A 57 11.50 35.87 -15.39
C THR A 57 10.11 35.40 -14.98
N ASP A 58 9.24 35.06 -15.93
CA ASP A 58 7.82 34.79 -15.68
C ASP A 58 7.34 33.53 -16.39
N LEU A 59 6.48 32.75 -15.73
CA LEU A 59 5.96 31.46 -16.23
C LEU A 59 5.16 31.61 -17.55
N GLU A 60 4.57 32.78 -17.78
CA GLU A 60 3.89 33.16 -19.03
C GLU A 60 4.90 33.41 -20.18
N SER A 61 6.09 33.93 -19.87
CA SER A 61 7.15 34.26 -20.84
C SER A 61 8.10 33.09 -21.16
N SER A 62 8.20 32.11 -20.26
CA SER A 62 9.05 30.92 -20.46
C SER A 62 8.32 29.79 -21.19
N LEU A 63 6.98 29.73 -21.08
CA LEU A 63 6.16 28.85 -21.92
C LEU A 63 6.02 29.39 -23.35
N SER A 64 6.05 30.72 -23.55
CA SER A 64 5.96 31.34 -24.89
C SER A 64 7.17 31.11 -25.80
N VAL A 65 8.29 30.59 -25.28
CA VAL A 65 9.48 30.22 -26.10
C VAL A 65 9.34 28.80 -26.69
N LEU A 66 8.47 27.95 -26.13
CA LEU A 66 8.11 26.63 -26.65
C LEU A 66 6.72 26.61 -27.31
N ASP A 67 5.87 27.59 -27.00
CA ASP A 67 4.65 27.90 -27.75
C ASP A 67 5.03 28.58 -29.07
N TRP A 68 5.23 27.76 -30.10
CA TRP A 68 5.04 28.26 -31.46
C TRP A 68 3.55 28.63 -31.53
N ALA A 69 3.24 29.93 -31.57
CA ALA A 69 1.92 30.36 -31.98
C ALA A 69 1.87 30.20 -33.51
N PRO A 70 1.24 29.14 -34.08
CA PRO A 70 0.76 29.31 -35.43
C PRO A 70 -0.21 30.47 -35.39
N ILE A 71 -0.13 31.31 -36.41
CA ILE A 71 -1.14 32.29 -36.73
C ILE A 71 -2.51 31.58 -36.58
N ASN A 72 -3.40 32.15 -35.74
CA ASN A 72 -4.75 31.68 -35.37
C ASN A 72 -4.91 30.82 -34.09
N GLY A 73 -4.55 31.35 -32.91
CA GLY A 73 -5.28 31.05 -31.66
C GLY A 73 -5.18 29.64 -31.07
N VAL A 74 -4.23 28.82 -31.52
CA VAL A 74 -3.96 27.48 -30.95
C VAL A 74 -2.55 27.49 -30.36
N THR A 75 -2.46 27.63 -29.03
CA THR A 75 -1.21 27.50 -28.26
C THR A 75 -0.96 26.02 -27.94
N PHE A 76 0.20 25.49 -28.33
CA PHE A 76 0.67 24.18 -27.92
C PHE A 76 1.53 24.30 -26.64
N SER A 77 0.87 24.17 -25.50
CA SER A 77 1.49 24.21 -24.16
C SER A 77 2.36 22.98 -23.87
N PHE A 78 3.53 22.86 -24.50
CA PHE A 78 4.43 21.71 -24.30
C PHE A 78 4.86 21.56 -22.84
N GLY A 79 5.01 22.69 -22.11
CA GLY A 79 5.39 22.65 -20.71
C GLY A 79 4.29 22.14 -19.77
N SER A 80 3.00 22.31 -20.08
CA SER A 80 1.93 21.72 -19.27
C SER A 80 1.85 20.20 -19.47
N VAL A 81 2.12 19.73 -20.69
CA VAL A 81 2.20 18.29 -21.00
C VAL A 81 3.40 17.66 -20.28
N LEU A 82 4.57 18.31 -20.31
CA LEU A 82 5.76 17.82 -19.62
C LEU A 82 5.59 17.84 -18.10
N SER A 83 4.99 18.90 -17.54
CA SER A 83 4.63 18.98 -16.13
C SER A 83 3.69 17.83 -15.74
N ALA A 84 2.61 17.61 -16.49
CA ALA A 84 1.69 16.49 -16.24
C ALA A 84 2.38 15.12 -16.29
N LEU A 85 3.33 14.93 -17.20
CA LEU A 85 4.11 13.70 -17.31
C LEU A 85 4.99 13.48 -16.05
N ILE A 86 5.64 14.55 -15.56
CA ILE A 86 6.46 14.52 -14.35
C ILE A 86 5.58 14.25 -13.12
N THR A 87 4.42 14.90 -13.01
CA THR A 87 3.43 14.64 -11.96
C THR A 87 3.03 13.17 -11.93
N PHE A 88 2.72 12.59 -13.10
CA PHE A 88 2.36 11.19 -13.20
C PHE A 88 3.50 10.26 -12.72
N LEU A 89 4.75 10.54 -13.13
CA LEU A 89 5.91 9.76 -12.68
C LEU A 89 6.14 9.84 -11.17
N ILE A 90 6.05 11.04 -10.59
CA ILE A 90 6.25 11.25 -9.14
C ILE A 90 5.14 10.56 -8.35
N THR A 91 3.88 10.73 -8.73
CA THR A 91 2.74 10.08 -8.07
C THR A 91 2.85 8.56 -8.13
N GLY A 92 3.22 8.01 -9.29
CA GLY A 92 3.47 6.58 -9.44
C GLY A 92 4.62 6.08 -8.56
N PHE A 93 5.70 6.85 -8.45
CA PHE A 93 6.85 6.51 -7.62
C PHE A 93 6.51 6.52 -6.11
N VAL A 94 5.75 7.52 -5.65
CA VAL A 94 5.29 7.59 -4.25
C VAL A 94 4.38 6.41 -3.92
N LEU A 95 3.41 6.10 -4.78
CA LEU A 95 2.53 4.93 -4.61
C LEU A 95 3.33 3.63 -4.57
N PHE A 96 4.32 3.48 -5.45
CA PHE A 96 5.21 2.31 -5.45
C PHE A 96 5.98 2.16 -4.12
N LEU A 97 6.50 3.26 -3.56
CA LEU A 97 7.19 3.22 -2.27
C LEU A 97 6.25 2.79 -1.14
N ILE A 98 5.01 3.29 -1.12
CA ILE A 98 4.01 2.91 -0.11
C ILE A 98 3.66 1.43 -0.23
N VAL A 99 3.36 0.95 -1.44
CA VAL A 99 3.04 -0.46 -1.68
C VAL A 99 4.23 -1.36 -1.32
N LYS A 100 5.46 -0.95 -1.66
CA LYS A 100 6.68 -1.65 -1.25
C LYS A 100 6.83 -1.70 0.27
N ALA A 101 6.55 -0.61 0.98
CA ALA A 101 6.61 -0.55 2.43
C ALA A 101 5.59 -1.50 3.07
N VAL A 102 4.34 -1.48 2.59
CA VAL A 102 3.26 -2.37 3.06
C VAL A 102 3.60 -3.83 2.77
N ASN A 103 4.00 -4.16 1.55
CA ASN A 103 4.39 -5.52 1.18
C ASN A 103 5.58 -6.03 2.01
N THR A 104 6.53 -5.14 2.33
CA THR A 104 7.67 -5.48 3.19
C THR A 104 7.24 -5.69 4.64
N ALA A 105 6.32 -4.87 5.15
CA ALA A 105 5.77 -5.01 6.50
C ALA A 105 4.95 -6.29 6.64
N GLN A 106 4.06 -6.59 5.69
CA GLN A 106 3.28 -7.83 5.67
C GLN A 106 4.17 -9.07 5.63
N ARG A 107 5.26 -9.06 4.83
CA ARG A 107 6.24 -10.16 4.83
C ARG A 107 6.89 -10.37 6.20
N LYS A 108 7.11 -9.30 6.97
CA LYS A 108 7.67 -9.40 8.33
C LYS A 108 6.65 -9.91 9.35
N VAL A 109 5.37 -9.55 9.19
CA VAL A 109 4.29 -10.01 10.08
C VAL A 109 3.98 -11.48 9.82
N VAL A 110 3.78 -11.89 8.57
CA VAL A 110 3.52 -13.30 8.19
C VAL A 110 4.68 -14.20 8.59
N LYS A 111 5.93 -13.77 8.38
CA LYS A 111 7.11 -14.53 8.82
C LYS A 111 7.18 -14.64 10.35
N LYS A 112 6.75 -13.61 11.08
CA LYS A 112 6.70 -13.61 12.54
C LYS A 112 5.56 -14.49 13.08
N GLU A 113 4.44 -14.58 12.39
CA GLU A 113 3.37 -15.54 12.70
C GLU A 113 3.81 -16.98 12.41
N GLU A 114 4.50 -17.24 11.30
CA GLU A 114 5.08 -18.57 11.03
C GLU A 114 6.16 -18.95 12.07
N GLU A 115 6.95 -18.01 12.58
CA GLU A 115 7.91 -18.27 13.67
C GLU A 115 7.24 -18.40 15.06
N LEU A 116 6.11 -17.72 15.31
CA LEU A 116 5.36 -17.89 16.56
C LEU A 116 4.52 -19.18 16.59
N GLU A 117 4.13 -19.66 15.41
CA GLU A 117 3.39 -20.92 15.23
C GLU A 117 4.33 -22.12 14.98
N ALA A 118 5.65 -21.87 14.89
CA ALA A 118 6.68 -22.89 14.79
C ALA A 118 6.98 -23.53 16.16
N GLU A 119 6.17 -24.52 16.52
CA GLU A 119 6.56 -25.95 16.61
C GLU A 119 5.54 -26.68 17.47
N ALA A 120 4.38 -27.04 16.88
CA ALA A 120 3.50 -28.00 17.52
C ALA A 120 4.31 -29.28 17.87
N PRO A 121 4.26 -29.75 19.13
CA PRO A 121 5.10 -30.87 19.56
C PRO A 121 4.85 -32.12 18.71
N GLN A 122 5.93 -32.67 18.16
CA GLN A 122 5.85 -33.89 17.36
C GLN A 122 5.87 -35.13 18.26
N CYS A 123 5.02 -36.10 17.94
CA CYS A 123 5.04 -37.39 18.63
C CYS A 123 6.32 -38.18 18.27
N PRO A 124 7.07 -38.74 19.25
CA PRO A 124 8.28 -39.52 19.00
C PRO A 124 8.02 -40.85 18.28
N TYR A 125 6.78 -41.36 18.32
CA TYR A 125 6.42 -42.64 17.70
C TYR A 125 5.95 -42.47 16.26
N CYS A 126 4.97 -41.59 16.01
CA CYS A 126 4.34 -41.43 14.69
C CYS A 126 4.76 -40.15 13.94
N LYS A 127 5.55 -39.26 14.55
CA LYS A 127 6.05 -38.00 13.98
C LYS A 127 4.97 -37.01 13.51
N GLN A 128 3.71 -37.24 13.88
CA GLN A 128 2.61 -36.29 13.63
C GLN A 128 2.56 -35.23 14.72
N ALA A 129 2.03 -34.05 14.37
CA ALA A 129 1.82 -32.95 15.30
C ALA A 129 0.76 -33.34 16.34
N VAL A 130 1.05 -33.06 17.61
CA VAL A 130 0.16 -33.34 18.75
C VAL A 130 -0.11 -32.03 19.48
N ALA A 131 -1.30 -31.91 20.07
CA ALA A 131 -1.63 -30.77 20.92
C ALA A 131 -0.69 -30.68 22.13
N GLU A 132 -0.39 -29.46 22.57
CA GLU A 132 0.39 -29.23 23.77
C GLU A 132 -0.28 -29.85 25.02
N GLY A 133 0.52 -30.43 25.90
CA GLY A 133 0.08 -31.09 27.12
C GLY A 133 -0.54 -32.47 26.92
N ALA A 134 -0.66 -32.97 25.68
CA ALA A 134 -1.24 -34.29 25.45
C ALA A 134 -0.37 -35.40 26.08
N THR A 135 -1.00 -36.28 26.85
CA THR A 135 -0.39 -37.49 27.44
C THR A 135 -0.56 -38.73 26.56
N ARG A 136 -1.51 -38.69 25.63
CA ARG A 136 -1.76 -39.72 24.61
C ARG A 136 -1.88 -39.08 23.23
N CYS A 137 -1.22 -39.67 22.24
CA CYS A 137 -1.29 -39.18 20.87
C CYS A 137 -2.63 -39.56 20.22
N PRO A 138 -3.36 -38.63 19.59
CA PRO A 138 -4.64 -38.91 18.92
C PRO A 138 -4.50 -39.75 17.64
N HIS A 139 -3.31 -39.77 17.02
CA HIS A 139 -3.08 -40.48 15.77
C HIS A 139 -2.65 -41.93 15.94
N CYS A 140 -1.70 -42.19 16.84
CA CYS A 140 -1.16 -43.53 17.06
C CYS A 140 -1.57 -44.15 18.40
N THR A 141 -2.34 -43.43 19.23
CA THR A 141 -2.84 -43.88 20.54
C THR A 141 -1.76 -44.30 21.55
N SER A 142 -0.48 -44.04 21.27
CA SER A 142 0.60 -44.33 22.21
C SER A 142 0.59 -43.35 23.38
N GLU A 143 0.97 -43.84 24.55
CA GLU A 143 1.27 -43.01 25.72
C GLU A 143 2.62 -42.34 25.52
N LEU A 144 2.63 -41.02 25.71
CA LEU A 144 3.86 -40.24 25.58
C LEU A 144 4.62 -40.31 26.92
N PRO A 145 5.94 -40.61 26.91
CA PRO A 145 6.73 -40.68 28.14
C PRO A 145 6.80 -39.33 28.88
N GLU A 146 6.63 -38.23 28.16
CA GLU A 146 6.49 -36.87 28.68
C GLU A 146 5.34 -36.15 27.95
N PRO A 147 4.61 -35.22 28.60
CA PRO A 147 3.55 -34.47 27.95
C PRO A 147 4.10 -33.67 26.76
N ALA A 148 3.41 -33.71 25.63
CA ALA A 148 3.80 -33.03 24.40
C ALA A 148 4.01 -31.52 24.65
N ARG A 149 5.22 -30.97 24.50
CA ARG A 149 5.50 -29.54 24.66
C ARG A 149 6.16 -28.99 23.41
N SER A 150 5.59 -27.92 22.86
CA SER A 150 6.27 -27.14 21.82
C SER A 150 7.62 -26.68 22.38
N ARG A 151 8.68 -26.80 21.57
CA ARG A 151 9.93 -26.12 21.90
C ARG A 151 9.74 -24.66 21.53
N LEU A 152 8.99 -23.92 22.35
CA LEU A 152 9.13 -22.47 22.31
C LEU A 152 10.61 -22.17 22.57
N PRO A 153 11.30 -21.39 21.72
CA PRO A 153 12.63 -20.92 22.07
C PRO A 153 12.49 -20.22 23.42
N GLU A 154 13.34 -20.58 24.40
CA GLU A 154 13.41 -19.93 25.71
C GLU A 154 13.63 -18.43 25.52
N ILE A 155 12.55 -17.65 25.44
CA ILE A 155 12.61 -16.21 25.55
C ILE A 155 12.75 -15.92 27.05
N ALA A 156 13.99 -15.63 27.45
CA ALA A 156 14.33 -14.75 28.57
C ALA A 156 13.79 -15.12 29.97
N THR A 157 14.52 -15.99 30.67
CA THR A 157 14.69 -15.86 32.12
C THR A 157 16.18 -15.96 32.48
N ALA A 158 16.91 -14.85 32.27
CA ALA A 158 18.13 -14.49 32.98
C ALA A 158 18.33 -12.97 32.89
#